data_AF-A0A7J7T3G0-F1
#
_entry.id   AF-A0A7J7T3G0-F1
#
_cell.length_a   1.000
_cell.length_b   1.000
_cell.length_c   1.000
_cell.angle_alpha   90.00
_cell.angle_beta   90.00
_cell.angle_gamma   90.00
#
_symmetry.space_group_name_H-M   'P 1'
#
loop_
_entity.id
_entity.type
_entity.pdbx_description
1 polymer ?
#
loop_
_entity_poly.entity_id
_entity_poly.type
_entity_poly.pdbx_seq_one_letter_code
_entity_poly.pdbx_strand_id
1 'polypeptide(L)'
;MSTTMTKSISLFDLLPKQEKLRHYYRYLGSLTTPGCDEKVVWTVFAEPIQLHVDQILAFSEKLFYDSEQTQKMTDNVRPLQPRGQRPVFRSQAPGRLLPLPLPALLAPTLTCLVAGFLR
;
A
#
# COMPACT_ATOMS: atom_id res chain seq x y z
N MET A 1 30.82 11.95 7.66
CA MET A 1 30.40 12.71 6.46
C MET A 1 28.98 13.22 6.68
N SER A 2 28.74 14.52 6.62
CA SER A 2 27.39 15.09 6.73
C SER A 2 26.78 15.13 5.33
N THR A 3 25.65 14.45 5.12
CA THR A 3 24.94 14.48 3.85
C THR A 3 23.82 15.51 3.94
N THR A 4 24.04 16.69 3.35
CA THR A 4 23.02 17.74 3.33
C THR A 4 21.98 17.40 2.26
N MET A 5 20.71 17.23 2.66
CA MET A 5 19.61 17.13 1.69
C MET A 5 19.49 18.44 0.93
N THR A 6 19.75 18.42 -0.38
CA THR A 6 19.73 19.61 -1.24
C THR A 6 18.32 20.03 -1.67
N LYS A 7 17.33 19.14 -1.49
CA LYS A 7 15.92 19.39 -1.76
C LYS A 7 15.06 18.77 -0.67
N SER A 8 13.95 19.42 -0.34
CA SER A 8 12.90 18.80 0.45
C SER A 8 12.28 17.64 -0.35
N ILE A 9 11.97 16.54 0.35
CA ILE A 9 11.27 15.38 -0.20
C ILE A 9 9.90 15.28 0.46
N SER A 10 8.86 14.94 -0.31
CA SER A 10 7.57 14.59 0.26
C SER A 10 7.60 13.14 0.73
N LEU A 11 7.03 12.84 1.89
CA LEU A 11 6.88 11.44 2.33
C LEU A 11 6.01 10.62 1.38
N PHE A 12 5.13 11.27 0.60
CA PHE A 12 4.34 10.60 -0.43
C PHE A 12 5.20 10.09 -1.60
N ASP A 13 6.38 10.69 -1.84
CA ASP A 13 7.31 10.22 -2.87
C ASP A 13 7.99 8.90 -2.48
N LEU A 14 7.93 8.53 -1.19
CA LEU A 14 8.43 7.27 -0.64
C LEU A 14 7.36 6.19 -0.55
N LEU A 15 6.21 6.39 -1.18
CA LEU A 15 5.11 5.44 -1.25
C LEU A 15 4.85 5.04 -2.71
N PRO A 16 4.14 3.93 -2.97
CA PRO A 16 3.62 3.65 -4.30
C PRO A 16 2.75 4.81 -4.81
N LYS A 17 2.56 4.87 -6.13
CA LYS A 17 1.71 5.91 -6.73
C LYS A 17 0.33 5.98 -6.07
N GLN A 18 -0.18 7.19 -5.88
CA GLN A 18 -1.37 7.46 -5.07
C GLN A 18 -2.59 6.61 -5.48
N GLU A 19 -2.79 6.40 -6.79
CA GLU A 19 -3.88 5.59 -7.34
C GLU A 19 -3.78 4.10 -6.98
N LYS A 20 -2.59 3.61 -6.62
CA LYS A 20 -2.33 2.21 -6.23
C LYS A 20 -2.43 2.00 -4.72
N LEU A 21 -2.36 3.07 -3.91
CA LEU A 21 -2.43 2.97 -2.44
C LEU A 21 -3.73 2.36 -1.93
N ARG A 22 -4.79 2.35 -2.75
CA ARG A 22 -6.07 1.68 -2.44
C ARG A 22 -5.96 0.14 -2.45
N HIS A 23 -4.84 -0.43 -2.91
CA HIS A 23 -4.59 -1.87 -2.99
C HIS A 23 -3.57 -2.27 -1.92
N TYR A 24 -4.04 -2.90 -0.84
CA TYR A 24 -3.19 -3.31 0.29
C TYR A 24 -3.75 -4.54 1.00
N TYR A 25 -2.91 -5.14 1.84
CA TYR A 25 -3.25 -6.17 2.79
C TYR A 25 -3.18 -5.62 4.21
N ARG A 26 -4.07 -6.10 5.09
CA ARG A 26 -4.22 -5.62 6.46
C ARG A 26 -4.34 -6.80 7.42
N TYR A 27 -3.52 -6.83 8.47
CA TYR A 27 -3.58 -7.88 9.50
C TYR A 27 -3.03 -7.39 10.85
N LEU A 28 -3.40 -8.07 11.93
CA LEU A 28 -2.84 -7.86 13.27
C LEU A 28 -1.54 -8.66 13.41
N GLY A 29 -0.50 -8.01 13.92
CA GLY A 29 0.81 -8.63 14.12
C GLY A 29 1.62 -7.93 15.19
N SER A 30 2.92 -8.20 15.16
CA SER A 30 3.87 -7.71 16.15
C SER A 30 4.87 -6.72 15.58
N LEU A 31 5.66 -6.12 16.47
CA LEU A 31 6.95 -5.55 16.12
C LEU A 31 7.87 -6.65 15.52
N THR A 32 8.73 -6.26 14.57
CA THR A 32 9.73 -7.14 13.95
C THR A 32 11.11 -7.01 14.60
N THR A 33 11.21 -6.26 15.69
CA THR A 33 12.40 -6.07 16.53
C THR A 33 12.20 -6.70 17.91
N PRO A 34 13.27 -6.86 18.71
CA PRO A 34 13.17 -7.40 20.07
C PRO A 34 12.06 -6.73 20.91
N GLY A 35 11.48 -7.51 21.83
CA GLY A 35 10.23 -7.19 22.53
C GLY A 35 9.03 -7.81 21.84
N CYS A 36 8.99 -7.83 20.50
CA CYS A 36 8.01 -8.57 19.70
C CYS A 36 6.53 -8.32 20.09
N ASP A 37 6.21 -7.15 20.65
CA ASP A 37 4.86 -6.85 21.14
C ASP A 37 3.80 -6.97 20.03
N GLU A 38 2.71 -7.70 20.30
CA GLU A 38 1.58 -7.92 19.40
C GLU A 38 0.59 -6.75 19.38
N LYS A 39 1.09 -5.55 19.04
CA LYS A 39 0.33 -4.30 19.06
C LYS A 39 0.29 -3.57 17.72
N VAL A 40 0.70 -4.24 16.63
CA VAL A 40 0.84 -3.61 15.31
C VAL A 40 -0.31 -3.99 14.39
N VAL A 41 -0.93 -3.00 13.77
CA VAL A 41 -1.85 -3.18 12.66
C VAL A 41 -1.07 -3.00 11.35
N TRP A 42 -0.66 -4.09 10.73
CA TRP A 42 0.17 -4.05 9.53
C TRP A 42 -0.63 -3.66 8.30
N THR A 43 -0.13 -2.69 7.54
CA THR A 43 -0.62 -2.36 6.18
C THR A 43 0.50 -2.62 5.20
N VAL A 44 0.29 -3.55 4.28
CA VAL A 44 1.27 -3.89 3.24
C VAL A 44 0.67 -3.53 1.90
N PHE A 45 1.20 -2.51 1.23
CA PHE A 45 0.74 -2.13 -0.11
C PHE A 45 1.03 -3.27 -1.10
N ALA A 46 0.09 -3.51 -2.01
CA ALA A 46 0.22 -4.56 -3.02
C ALA A 46 1.17 -4.15 -4.16
N GLU A 47 1.33 -2.86 -4.40
CA GLU A 47 2.25 -2.31 -5.38
C GLU A 47 3.60 -2.02 -4.70
N PRO A 48 4.73 -2.54 -5.21
CA PRO A 48 6.06 -2.21 -4.71
C PRO A 48 6.53 -0.85 -5.23
N ILE A 49 7.56 -0.29 -4.59
CA ILE A 49 8.30 0.86 -5.11
C ILE A 49 9.46 0.34 -5.95
N GLN A 50 9.60 0.86 -7.16
CA GLN A 50 10.67 0.49 -8.07
C GLN A 50 11.88 1.39 -7.85
N LEU A 51 13.05 0.78 -7.68
CA LEU A 51 14.33 1.47 -7.54
C LEU A 51 15.33 0.89 -8.54
N HIS A 52 16.31 1.69 -8.94
CA HIS A 52 17.42 1.19 -9.74
C HIS A 52 18.29 0.24 -8.90
N VAL A 53 18.78 -0.84 -9.49
CA VAL A 53 19.61 -1.84 -8.79
C VAL A 53 20.83 -1.20 -8.13
N ASP A 54 21.50 -0.27 -8.81
CA ASP A 54 22.66 0.44 -8.27
C ASP A 54 22.33 1.24 -7.00
N GLN A 55 21.10 1.77 -6.89
CA GLN A 55 20.68 2.49 -5.68
C GLN A 55 20.52 1.53 -4.50
N ILE A 56 19.97 0.34 -4.75
CA ILE A 56 19.80 -0.69 -3.72
C ILE A 56 21.16 -1.17 -3.22
N LEU A 57 22.08 -1.47 -4.14
CA LEU A 57 23.44 -1.91 -3.80
C LEU A 57 24.19 -0.82 -3.02
N ALA A 58 24.19 0.42 -3.53
CA ALA A 58 24.85 1.54 -2.86
C ALA A 58 24.27 1.82 -1.46
N PHE A 59 22.98 1.55 -1.22
CA PHE A 59 22.38 1.66 0.10
C PHE A 59 22.89 0.56 1.05
N SER A 60 22.91 -0.70 0.58
CA SER A 60 23.35 -1.85 1.40
C SER A 60 24.82 -1.78 1.81
N GLU A 61 25.68 -1.16 0.99
CA GLU A 61 27.12 -1.10 1.23
C GLU A 61 27.55 0.03 2.18
N LYS A 62 26.69 1.02 2.42
CA LYS A 62 27.03 2.25 3.15
C LYS A 62 26.56 2.28 4.60
N LEU A 63 25.90 1.23 5.08
CA LEU A 63 25.31 1.17 6.41
C LEU A 63 26.07 0.21 7.34
N PHE A 64 26.33 0.69 8.56
CA PHE A 64 27.10 -0.01 9.59
C PHE A 64 26.39 0.10 10.94
N TYR A 65 26.53 -0.92 11.79
CA TYR A 65 25.97 -0.92 13.15
C TYR A 65 26.77 -0.04 14.11
N ASP A 66 28.03 0.22 13.78
CA ASP A 66 28.98 0.97 14.57
C ASP A 66 29.50 2.20 13.82
N SER A 67 29.99 3.20 14.57
CA SER A 67 30.55 4.42 14.02
C SER A 67 31.92 4.22 13.36
N GLU A 68 32.64 3.16 13.72
CA GLU A 68 33.97 2.83 13.19
C GLU A 68 33.89 2.11 11.84
N GLN A 69 32.67 1.82 11.36
CA GLN A 69 32.39 1.13 10.09
C GLN A 69 33.02 -0.26 10.00
N THR A 70 33.06 -0.97 11.13
CA THR A 70 33.64 -2.33 11.23
C THR A 70 32.61 -3.41 10.96
N GLN A 71 31.35 -3.19 11.30
CA GLN A 71 30.26 -4.14 11.18
C GLN A 71 29.19 -3.66 10.20
N LYS A 72 29.25 -4.15 8.96
CA LYS A 72 28.24 -3.86 7.92
C LYS A 72 26.85 -4.34 8.34
N MET A 73 25.84 -3.52 8.06
CA MET A 73 24.44 -3.91 8.21
C MET A 73 24.03 -4.84 7.07
N THR A 74 23.94 -6.12 7.38
CA THR A 74 23.50 -7.18 6.45
C THR A 74 22.39 -7.99 7.12
N ASP A 75 21.51 -8.59 6.32
CA ASP A 75 20.41 -9.46 6.78
C ASP A 75 19.58 -8.90 7.95
N ASN A 76 19.34 -7.58 7.94
CA ASN A 76 18.63 -6.83 8.97
C ASN A 76 17.09 -7.00 8.88
N VAL A 77 16.65 -8.24 8.64
CA VAL A 77 15.24 -8.61 8.46
C VAL A 77 14.91 -9.78 9.38
N ARG A 78 13.72 -9.73 10.00
CA ARG A 78 13.20 -10.85 10.80
C ARG A 78 12.68 -11.94 9.86
N PRO A 79 12.98 -13.24 10.10
CA PRO A 79 12.42 -14.33 9.31
C PRO A 79 10.89 -14.37 9.32
N LEU A 80 10.29 -14.96 8.29
CA LEU A 80 8.84 -15.15 8.22
C LEU A 80 8.34 -15.92 9.44
N GLN A 81 7.24 -15.43 10.01
CA GLN A 81 6.61 -16.04 11.18
C GLN A 81 5.39 -16.88 10.74
N PRO A 82 5.08 -17.99 11.43
CA PRO A 82 3.92 -18.82 11.09
C PRO A 82 2.62 -18.01 11.10
N ARG A 83 1.82 -18.08 10.03
CA ARG A 83 0.55 -17.33 9.93
C ARG A 83 -0.45 -17.71 11.03
N GLY A 84 -0.50 -19.00 11.39
CA GLY A 84 -1.51 -19.53 12.29
C GLY A 84 -2.92 -19.30 11.72
N GLN A 85 -3.87 -18.97 12.59
CA GLN A 85 -5.27 -18.74 12.25
C GLN A 85 -5.60 -17.26 11.96
N ARG A 86 -4.57 -16.39 11.87
CA ARG A 86 -4.78 -14.95 11.71
C ARG A 86 -5.42 -14.63 10.34
N PRO A 87 -6.53 -13.87 10.31
CA PRO A 87 -7.10 -13.40 9.05
C PRO A 87 -6.20 -12.31 8.46
N VAL A 88 -6.02 -12.37 7.13
CA VAL A 88 -5.38 -11.31 6.35
C VAL A 88 -6.42 -10.75 5.40
N PHE A 89 -6.77 -9.49 5.60
CA PHE A 89 -7.74 -8.81 4.77
C PHE A 89 -7.05 -8.19 3.57
N ARG A 90 -7.67 -8.26 2.40
CA ARG A 90 -7.27 -7.51 1.20
C ARG A 90 -8.24 -6.36 1.00
N SER A 91 -7.73 -5.18 0.71
CA SER A 91 -8.59 -4.04 0.41
C SER A 91 -9.41 -4.29 -0.86
N GLN A 92 -10.72 -4.10 -0.75
CA GLN A 92 -11.63 -4.11 -1.89
C GLN A 92 -11.93 -2.66 -2.24
N ALA A 93 -11.15 -2.09 -3.15
CA ALA A 93 -11.55 -0.86 -3.79
C ALA A 93 -12.38 -1.26 -5.01
N PRO A 94 -13.69 -0.94 -5.09
CA PRO A 94 -14.40 -1.07 -6.36
C PRO A 94 -13.60 -0.26 -7.38
N GLY A 95 -13.08 -0.93 -8.41
CA GLY A 95 -12.63 -0.24 -9.61
C GLY A 95 -13.79 0.66 -10.00
N ARG A 96 -13.53 1.97 -10.10
CA ARG A 96 -14.46 3.05 -10.47
C ARG A 96 -15.75 2.44 -11.02
N LEU A 97 -16.84 2.47 -10.23
CA LEU A 97 -18.15 2.03 -10.68
C LEU A 97 -18.34 2.62 -12.08
N LEU A 98 -18.40 1.75 -13.10
CA LEU A 98 -18.78 2.22 -14.43
C LEU A 98 -20.10 2.97 -14.20
N PRO A 99 -20.23 4.23 -14.68
CA PRO A 99 -21.50 4.93 -14.53
C PRO A 99 -22.55 3.99 -15.10
N LEU A 100 -23.51 3.58 -14.27
CA LEU A 100 -24.63 2.77 -14.71
C LEU A 100 -25.19 3.49 -15.94
N PRO A 101 -25.32 2.84 -17.11
CA PRO A 101 -25.73 3.54 -18.30
C PRO A 101 -27.10 4.17 -18.01
N LEU A 102 -27.15 5.50 -18.10
CA LEU A 102 -28.35 6.33 -17.94
C LEU A 102 -29.64 5.75 -18.56
N PRO A 103 -29.63 5.02 -19.70
CA PRO A 103 -30.86 4.44 -20.25
C PRO A 103 -31.64 3.50 -19.30
N ALA A 104 -31.02 2.92 -18.27
CA ALA A 104 -31.75 2.06 -17.31
C ALA A 104 -32.72 2.84 -16.40
N LEU A 105 -32.57 4.17 -16.30
CA LEU A 105 -33.44 5.05 -15.50
C LEU A 105 -34.62 5.66 -16.29
N LEU A 106 -34.63 5.52 -17.62
CA LEU A 106 -35.67 6.12 -18.49
C LEU A 106 -36.81 5.15 -18.85
N ALA A 107 -36.64 3.86 -18.59
CA ALA A 107 -37.67 2.86 -18.88
C ALA A 107 -38.99 3.03 -18.07
N PRO A 108 -39.01 3.45 -16.79
CA PRO A 108 -40.27 3.56 -16.06
C PRO A 108 -41.02 4.89 -16.29
N THR A 109 -40.42 5.89 -16.93
CA THR A 109 -41.10 7.19 -17.17
C THR A 109 -41.89 7.20 -18.47
N LEU A 110 -41.50 6.40 -19.48
CA LEU A 110 -42.20 6.35 -20.76
C LEU A 110 -43.54 5.61 -20.68
N THR A 111 -43.66 4.57 -19.84
CA THR A 111 -44.91 3.82 -19.64
C THR A 111 -46.00 4.63 -18.93
N CYS A 112 -45.63 5.53 -18.02
CA CYS A 112 -46.59 6.43 -17.37
C CYS A 112 -47.15 7.51 -18.33
N LEU A 113 -46.37 7.96 -19.31
CA LEU A 113 -46.83 8.96 -20.29
C LEU A 113 -47.82 8.38 -21.30
N VAL A 114 -47.60 7.17 -21.83
CA VAL A 114 -48.55 6.56 -22.78
C VAL A 114 -49.87 6.14 -22.14
N ALA A 115 -49.89 5.79 -20.84
CA ALA A 115 -51.13 5.48 -20.13
C ALA A 115 -52.00 6.72 -19.82
N GLY A 116 -51.41 7.92 -19.81
CA GLY A 116 -52.12 9.18 -19.59
C GLY A 116 -52.84 9.75 -20.84
N PHE A 117 -52.44 9.33 -22.04
CA PHE A 117 -53.05 9.78 -23.31
C PHE A 117 -54.12 8.81 -23.86
N LEU A 118 -54.41 7.71 -23.15
CA LEU A 118 -55.44 6.73 -23.49
C LEU A 118 -56.69 6.81 -22.57
N ARG A 119 -56.91 7.96 -21.93
CA ARG A 119 -58.18 8.34 -21.31
C ARG A 119 -58.75 9.59 -21.96
#